data_AF-A0A349BRH7-F1
#
_entry.id   AF-A0A349BRH7-F1
#
_cell.length_a   1.000
_cell.length_b   1.000
_cell.length_c   1.000
_cell.angle_alpha   90.00
_cell.angle_beta   90.00
_cell.angle_gamma   90.00
#
_symmetry.space_group_name_H-M   'P 1'
#
loop_
_entity.id
_entity.type
_entity.pdbx_description
1 polymer ?
#
loop_
_entity_poly.entity_id
_entity_poly.type
_entity_poly.pdbx_seq_one_letter_code
_entity_poly.pdbx_strand_id
1 'polypeptide(L)' 'MNTPLAERMRPKTLADYFGQEHLVGPKGSLTQMITNGVFPSLIFWGPPGTGK' A
#
# COMPACT_ATOMS: atom_id res chain seq x y z
N MET A 1 5.25 -22.38 14.12
CA MET A 1 4.00 -22.01 13.43
C MET A 1 3.14 -21.11 14.33
N ASN A 2 3.51 -19.84 14.52
CA ASN A 2 2.71 -18.94 15.38
C ASN A 2 2.77 -17.49 14.88
N THR A 3 2.66 -17.29 13.56
CA THR A 3 2.67 -15.95 12.97
C THR A 3 1.29 -15.30 13.14
N PRO A 4 1.20 -14.07 13.68
CA PRO A 4 -0.07 -13.37 13.87
C PRO A 4 -0.89 -13.27 12.58
N LEU A 5 -2.22 -13.26 12.70
CA LEU A 5 -3.11 -13.14 11.54
C LEU A 5 -2.82 -11.88 10.72
N ALA A 6 -2.55 -10.75 11.37
CA ALA A 6 -2.24 -9.48 10.70
C ALA A 6 -1.04 -9.62 9.75
N GLU A 7 0.01 -10.33 10.16
CA GLU A 7 1.19 -10.52 9.31
C GLU A 7 0.94 -11.54 8.19
N ARG A 8 0.09 -12.55 8.44
CA ARG A 8 -0.35 -13.48 7.39
C ARG A 8 -1.23 -12.82 6.33
N MET A 9 -2.06 -11.86 6.74
CA MET A 9 -2.96 -11.09 5.87
C MET A 9 -2.30 -9.86 5.23
N ARG A 10 -1.03 -9.58 5.55
CA ARG A 10 -0.33 -8.41 5.03
C ARG A 10 -0.22 -8.49 3.50
N PRO A 11 -0.73 -7.48 2.76
CA PRO A 11 -0.65 -7.43 1.30
C PRO A 11 0.78 -7.64 0.79
N LYS A 12 0.93 -8.44 -0.27
CA LYS A 12 2.25 -8.68 -0.90
C LYS A 12 2.44 -7.87 -2.18
N THR A 13 1.34 -7.44 -2.79
CA THR A 13 1.30 -6.56 -3.94
C THR A 13 0.35 -5.39 -3.69
N LEU A 14 0.45 -4.33 -4.49
CA LEU A 14 -0.52 -3.23 -4.44
C LEU A 14 -1.94 -3.68 -4.84
N ALA A 15 -2.06 -4.70 -5.68
CA ALA A 15 -3.36 -5.24 -6.07
C ALA A 15 -4.08 -5.97 -4.92
N ASP A 16 -3.31 -6.51 -3.95
CA ASP A 16 -3.86 -7.12 -2.73
C ASP A 16 -4.29 -6.07 -1.69
N TYR A 17 -3.96 -4.79 -1.91
CA TYR A 17 -4.22 -3.74 -0.95
C TYR A 17 -5.71 -3.36 -0.98
N PHE A 18 -6.36 -3.45 0.18
CA PHE A 18 -7.76 -3.09 0.31
C PHE A 18 -7.94 -1.61 0.65
N GLY A 19 -8.72 -0.90 -0.15
CA GLY A 19 -9.01 0.52 0.02
C GLY A 19 -7.93 1.44 -0.57
N GLN A 20 -8.04 2.74 -0.26
CA GLN A 20 -7.13 3.78 -0.78
C GLN A 20 -6.96 3.78 -2.31
N GLU A 21 -8.03 3.54 -3.07
CA GLU A 21 -8.01 3.41 -4.53
C GLU A 21 -7.37 4.62 -5.25
N HIS A 22 -7.50 5.82 -4.68
CA HIS A 22 -6.87 7.03 -5.19
C HIS A 22 -5.33 7.03 -5.08
N LEU A 23 -4.75 6.16 -4.24
CA LEU A 23 -3.30 5.97 -4.11
C LEU A 23 -2.83 4.70 -4.83
N VAL A 24 -3.46 3.56 -4.55
CA VAL A 24 -2.97 2.22 -4.95
C VAL A 24 -3.75 1.59 -6.11
N GLY A 25 -4.86 2.20 -6.53
CA GLY A 25 -5.62 1.72 -7.67
C GLY A 25 -4.84 1.85 -8.99
N PRO A 26 -5.39 1.35 -10.12
CA PRO A 26 -4.71 1.39 -11.42
C PRO A 26 -4.30 2.81 -11.88
N LYS A 27 -5.07 3.82 -11.48
CA LYS A 27 -4.81 5.25 -11.73
C LYS A 27 -4.33 6.01 -10.49
N GLY A 28 -4.04 5.29 -9.41
CA GLY A 28 -3.63 5.87 -8.14
C GLY A 28 -2.22 6.45 -8.22
N SER A 29 -1.95 7.46 -7.41
CA SER A 29 -0.68 8.19 -7.45
C SER A 29 0.54 7.29 -7.19
N LEU A 30 0.49 6.35 -6.24
CA LEU A 30 1.58 5.43 -5.96
C LEU A 30 1.80 4.42 -7.10
N THR A 31 0.72 3.92 -7.69
CA THR A 31 0.80 3.01 -8.85
C THR A 31 1.49 3.70 -10.03
N GLN A 32 1.17 4.96 -10.28
CA GLN A 32 1.81 5.75 -11.34
C GLN A 32 3.28 6.03 -11.02
N MET A 33 3.63 6.37 -9.79
CA MET A 33 5.04 6.56 -9.36
C MET A 33 5.87 5.29 -9.58
N ILE A 34 5.34 4.12 -9.19
CA ILE A 34 6.00 2.82 -9.42
C ILE A 34 6.18 2.55 -10.90
N THR A 35 5.11 2.69 -11.67
CA THR A 35 5.12 2.39 -13.10
C THR A 35 6.12 3.27 -13.85
N ASN A 36 6.24 4.53 -13.45
CA ASN A 36 7.14 5.50 -14.09
C ASN A 36 8.56 5.45 -13.52
N GLY A 37 8.83 4.67 -12.46
CA GLY A 37 10.14 4.59 -11.81
C GLY A 37 10.57 5.88 -11.10
N VAL A 38 9.64 6.79 -10.81
CA VAL A 38 9.92 8.07 -10.15
C VAL A 38 9.39 8.03 -8.72
N PHE A 39 10.30 7.89 -7.76
CA PHE A 39 9.98 7.78 -6.34
C PHE A 39 10.66 8.89 -5.52
N PRO A 40 9.93 9.97 -5.22
CA PRO A 40 10.43 10.99 -4.28
C PRO A 40 10.33 10.47 -2.83
N SER A 41 10.89 11.25 -1.89
CA SER A 41 10.64 11.03 -0.46
C SER A 41 9.14 11.20 -0.15
N LEU A 42 8.56 10.23 0.57
CA LEU A 42 7.14 10.21 0.93
C LEU A 42 6.96 10.16 2.46
N ILE A 43 5.87 10.75 2.95
CA ILE A 43 5.39 10.57 4.32
C ILE A 43 4.00 9.97 4.24
N PHE A 44 3.82 8.76 4.79
CA PHE A 44 2.51 8.15 4.97
C PHE A 44 1.95 8.53 6.33
N TRP A 45 0.83 9.25 6.36
CA TRP A 45 0.18 9.71 7.58
C TRP A 45 -1.28 9.26 7.66
N GLY A 46 -1.72 8.85 8.85
CA GLY A 46 -3.07 8.39 9.10
C GLY A 46 -3.23 7.56 10.38
N PRO A 47 -4.48 7.29 10.81
CA PRO A 47 -4.83 6.51 12.01
C PRO A 47 -4.18 5.11 12.08
N PRO A 48 -4.11 4.44 13.25
CA PRO A 48 -3.60 3.07 13.35
C PRO A 48 -4.42 2.10 12.47
N GLY A 49 -3.75 1.11 11.86
CA GLY A 49 -4.41 0.08 11.04
C GLY A 49 -4.76 0.49 9.60
N THR A 50 -4.38 1.69 9.14
CA THR A 50 -4.70 2.17 7.78
C THR A 50 -3.76 1.69 6.67
N GLY A 51 -2.82 0.78 6.98
CA GLY A 51 -1.87 0.26 5.98
C GLY A 51 -0.91 1.32 5.41
N LYS A 52 -0.48 2.26 6.25
CA LYS A 52 0.71 3.09 5.97
C LYS A 52 1.95 2.21 5.74
#